data_AF-A0A7J3B9T7-F1
#
_entry.id   AF-A0A7J3B9T7-F1
#
_cell.length_a   1.000
_cell.length_b   1.000
_cell.length_c   1.000
_cell.angle_alpha   90.00
_cell.angle_beta   90.00
_cell.angle_gamma   90.00
#
_symmetry.space_group_name_H-M   'P 1'
#
loop_
_entity.id
_entity.type
_entity.pdbx_description
1 polymer ?
#
loop_
_entity_poly.entity_id
_entity_poly.type
_entity_poly.pdbx_seq_one_letter_code
_entity_poly.pdbx_strand_id
1 'polypeptide(L)'
;MELKEYKKNKCDKCATSLRLFRYLLTVARRSGAPKIRVGFLITNGKNVALIKSNHRRETIHLLPSCDVCCEADGKDIEKTIKRTAENLGFEKISIVKYLGCKDHVSEDSTPIKCFYFAVNAFPRRISKELAWIAKSNIMDMDISRIERRIILRYLDIEGH
;
A
#
# COMPACT_ATOMS: atom_id res chain seq x y z
N MET A 1 6.39 5.64 22.79
CA MET A 1 6.46 4.17 22.86
C MET A 1 7.01 3.69 21.53
N GLU A 2 8.30 3.37 21.49
CA GLU A 2 9.07 3.06 20.29
C GLU A 2 8.80 1.63 19.80
N LEU A 3 8.74 1.46 18.48
CA LEU A 3 8.67 0.18 17.77
C LEU A 3 9.98 -0.60 17.99
N LYS A 4 10.12 -1.34 19.10
CA LYS A 4 11.17 -2.34 19.25
C LYS A 4 10.56 -3.75 19.18
N GLU A 5 11.06 -4.50 18.18
CA GLU A 5 10.96 -5.96 18.04
C GLU A 5 9.56 -6.59 17.98
N TYR A 6 8.89 -6.52 16.82
CA TYR A 6 7.83 -7.48 16.50
C TYR A 6 8.45 -8.82 16.04
N LYS A 7 8.95 -9.60 17.00
CA LYS A 7 9.55 -10.93 16.78
C LYS A 7 8.48 -12.00 16.48
N LYS A 8 8.53 -12.45 15.23
CA LYS A 8 8.25 -13.79 14.66
C LYS A 8 7.83 -14.90 15.66
N ASN A 9 6.63 -15.45 15.50
CA ASN A 9 6.37 -16.89 15.71
C ASN A 9 5.17 -17.39 14.88
N LYS A 10 5.14 -18.72 14.69
CA LYS A 10 4.46 -19.45 13.61
C LYS A 10 2.96 -19.64 13.85
N CYS A 11 2.18 -19.62 12.75
CA CYS A 11 0.70 -19.63 12.64
C CYS A 11 -0.01 -18.26 12.75
N ASP A 12 0.76 -17.16 12.75
CA ASP A 12 0.25 -15.82 13.09
C ASP A 12 0.00 -14.85 11.93
N LYS A 13 0.22 -15.18 10.65
CA LYS A 13 0.13 -14.18 9.57
C LYS A 13 -1.25 -13.49 9.48
N CYS A 14 -2.33 -14.26 9.66
CA CYS A 14 -3.70 -13.73 9.63
C CYS A 14 -4.10 -13.00 10.92
N ALA A 15 -3.56 -13.42 12.08
CA ALA A 15 -3.80 -12.76 13.37
C ALA A 15 -2.99 -11.46 13.51
N THR A 16 -1.79 -11.43 12.92
CA THR A 16 -0.89 -10.27 12.87
C THR A 16 -1.44 -9.20 11.94
N SER A 17 -2.02 -9.57 10.79
CA SER A 17 -2.67 -8.61 9.89
C SER A 17 -3.89 -7.97 10.55
N LEU A 18 -4.76 -8.75 11.19
CA LEU A 18 -5.97 -8.22 11.83
C LEU A 18 -5.66 -7.28 13.02
N ARG A 19 -4.68 -7.63 13.86
CA ARG A 19 -4.22 -6.76 14.96
C ARG A 19 -3.59 -5.48 14.46
N LEU A 20 -2.77 -5.56 13.41
CA LEU A 20 -2.22 -4.40 12.72
C LEU A 20 -3.35 -3.49 12.21
N PHE A 21 -4.34 -4.02 11.48
CA PHE A 21 -5.41 -3.18 10.95
C PHE A 21 -6.25 -2.52 12.03
N ARG A 22 -6.56 -3.24 13.12
CA ARG A 22 -7.23 -2.64 14.29
C ARG A 22 -6.42 -1.50 14.90
N TYR A 23 -5.09 -1.65 14.98
CA TYR A 23 -4.21 -0.59 15.43
C TYR A 23 -4.21 0.61 14.46
N LEU A 24 -4.12 0.37 13.15
CA LEU A 24 -4.12 1.45 12.15
C LEU A 24 -5.44 2.25 12.16
N LEU A 25 -6.58 1.58 12.33
CA LEU A 25 -7.87 2.25 12.53
C LEU A 25 -7.90 3.08 13.82
N THR A 26 -7.31 2.58 14.89
CA THR A 26 -7.18 3.35 16.15
C THR A 26 -6.34 4.60 15.93
N VAL A 27 -5.24 4.51 15.17
CA VAL A 27 -4.39 5.65 14.80
C VAL A 27 -5.17 6.66 13.94
N ALA A 28 -5.94 6.20 12.95
CA ALA A 28 -6.76 7.08 12.11
C ALA A 28 -7.86 7.81 12.88
N ARG A 29 -8.54 7.11 13.80
CA ARG A 29 -9.57 7.72 14.66
C ARG A 29 -8.96 8.78 15.58
N ARG A 30 -7.79 8.50 16.16
CA ARG A 30 -7.07 9.47 17.01
C ARG A 30 -6.56 10.68 16.25
N SER A 31 -6.29 10.57 14.95
CA SER A 31 -5.87 11.72 14.14
C SER A 31 -7.04 12.62 13.72
N GLY A 32 -8.29 12.26 14.05
CA GLY A 32 -9.47 13.04 13.65
C GLY A 32 -9.72 13.06 12.14
N ALA A 33 -9.10 12.16 11.38
CA ALA A 33 -9.23 12.12 9.93
C ALA A 33 -10.55 11.43 9.55
N PRO A 34 -11.49 12.11 8.87
CA PRO A 34 -12.76 11.52 8.48
C PRO A 34 -12.62 10.48 7.36
N LYS A 35 -11.47 10.44 6.67
CA LYS A 35 -11.21 9.53 5.55
C LYS A 35 -9.88 8.80 5.73
N ILE A 36 -9.87 7.54 5.35
CA ILE A 36 -8.66 6.72 5.29
C ILE A 36 -8.36 6.43 3.83
N ARG A 37 -7.09 6.54 3.42
CA ARG A 37 -6.63 6.10 2.10
C ARG A 37 -5.66 4.96 2.27
N VAL A 38 -5.83 3.90 1.49
CA VAL A 38 -4.96 2.74 1.51
C VAL A 38 -4.26 2.65 0.17
N GLY A 39 -2.96 2.91 0.18
CA GLY A 39 -2.06 2.72 -0.96
C GLY A 39 -1.34 1.38 -0.86
N PHE A 40 -1.05 0.74 -1.98
CA PHE A 40 -0.31 -0.51 -1.95
C PHE A 40 0.67 -0.66 -3.12
N LEU A 41 1.86 -1.14 -2.78
CA LEU A 41 2.91 -1.52 -3.70
C LEU A 41 2.71 -2.97 -4.09
N ILE A 42 2.41 -3.23 -5.36
CA ILE A 42 2.20 -4.59 -5.86
C ILE A 42 3.54 -5.19 -6.26
N THR A 43 3.83 -6.40 -5.77
CA THR A 43 5.07 -7.13 -6.04
C THR A 43 4.79 -8.59 -6.36
N ASN A 44 5.71 -9.25 -7.05
CA ASN A 44 5.76 -10.71 -7.18
C ASN A 44 6.97 -11.31 -6.42
N GLY A 45 7.53 -10.55 -5.48
CA GLY A 45 8.74 -10.90 -4.72
C GLY A 45 10.03 -10.41 -5.37
N LYS A 46 10.14 -10.43 -6.71
CA LYS A 46 11.34 -9.97 -7.44
C LYS A 46 11.16 -8.58 -8.06
N ASN A 47 9.97 -8.32 -8.58
CA ASN A 47 9.63 -7.12 -9.33
C ASN A 47 8.51 -6.36 -8.63
N VAL A 48 8.37 -5.09 -8.98
CA VAL A 48 7.26 -4.21 -8.58
C VAL A 48 6.44 -3.87 -9.80
N ALA A 49 5.12 -3.80 -9.64
CA ALA A 49 4.22 -3.42 -10.73
C ALA A 49 4.21 -1.89 -10.92
N LEU A 50 4.25 -1.48 -12.18
CA LEU A 50 3.99 -0.13 -12.67
C LEU A 50 2.63 -0.13 -13.35
N ILE A 51 1.74 0.75 -12.91
CA ILE A 51 0.39 0.86 -13.47
C ILE A 51 0.24 2.23 -14.12
N LYS A 52 -0.02 2.25 -15.42
CA LYS A 52 -0.33 3.49 -16.15
C LYS A 52 -1.76 3.90 -15.81
N SER A 53 -1.97 5.13 -15.32
CA SER A 53 -3.31 5.67 -15.11
C SER A 53 -3.72 6.56 -16.27
N ASN A 54 -4.95 6.37 -16.75
CA ASN A 54 -5.55 7.19 -17.81
C ASN A 54 -6.24 8.46 -17.27
N HIS A 55 -6.34 8.65 -15.95
CA HIS A 55 -7.20 9.68 -15.35
C HIS A 55 -6.56 11.08 -15.25
N ARG A 56 -5.24 11.20 -15.20
CA ARG A 56 -4.53 12.50 -15.17
C ARG A 56 -3.22 12.30 -15.94
N ARG A 57 -3.13 12.78 -17.19
CA ARG A 57 -1.90 12.83 -18.03
C ARG A 57 -0.99 11.61 -17.90
N GLU A 58 -1.28 10.49 -18.58
CA GLU A 58 -0.40 9.31 -18.74
C GLU A 58 0.64 9.06 -17.62
N THR A 59 0.24 9.16 -16.35
CA THR A 59 1.20 9.13 -15.24
C THR A 59 1.37 7.68 -14.81
N ILE A 60 2.61 7.24 -14.66
CA ILE A 60 2.93 5.91 -14.13
C ILE A 60 2.79 5.99 -12.61
N HIS A 61 1.90 5.19 -12.05
CA HIS A 61 1.72 5.07 -10.61
C HIS A 61 2.34 3.77 -10.12
N LEU A 62 3.14 3.89 -9.06
CA LEU A 62 3.70 2.75 -8.33
C LEU A 62 2.78 2.28 -7.20
N LEU A 63 1.89 3.16 -6.76
CA LEU A 63 1.03 2.95 -5.60
C LEU A 63 -0.42 3.19 -6.00
N PRO A 64 -1.11 2.20 -6.59
CA PRO A 64 -2.56 2.21 -6.61
C PRO A 64 -3.09 2.45 -5.19
N SER A 65 -4.14 3.26 -5.10
CA SER A 65 -4.73 3.61 -3.81
C SER A 65 -6.25 3.64 -3.89
N CYS A 66 -6.88 3.41 -2.75
CA CYS A 66 -8.33 3.38 -2.59
C CYS A 66 -8.71 4.06 -1.27
N ASP A 67 -9.87 4.70 -1.24
CA ASP A 67 -10.40 5.31 -0.02
C ASP A 67 -11.24 4.27 0.74
N VAL A 68 -11.09 4.28 2.06
CA VAL A 68 -11.79 3.42 3.02
C VAL A 68 -12.52 4.33 4.01
N CYS A 69 -13.78 3.99 4.32
CA CYS A 69 -14.56 4.72 5.32
C CYS A 69 -13.88 4.67 6.70
N CYS A 70 -13.93 5.74 7.48
CA CYS A 70 -13.31 5.80 8.81
C CYS A 70 -13.98 4.86 9.85
N GLU A 71 -15.22 4.45 9.58
CA GLU A 71 -15.97 3.47 10.38
C GLU A 71 -15.57 2.02 10.09
N ALA A 72 -14.77 1.79 9.04
CA ALA A 72 -14.33 0.47 8.62
C ALA A 72 -13.66 -0.32 9.74
N ASP A 73 -13.83 -1.64 9.71
CA ASP A 73 -13.11 -2.56 10.57
C ASP A 73 -11.80 -3.04 9.90
N GLY A 74 -11.00 -3.82 10.64
CA GLY A 74 -9.71 -4.28 10.11
C GLY A 74 -9.83 -5.22 8.90
N LYS A 75 -10.97 -5.92 8.76
CA LYS A 75 -11.25 -6.78 7.60
C LYS A 75 -11.63 -5.95 6.39
N ASP A 76 -12.24 -4.79 6.57
CA ASP A 76 -12.62 -3.87 5.49
C ASP A 76 -11.38 -3.29 4.79
N ILE A 77 -10.30 -3.00 5.52
CA ILE A 77 -9.02 -2.59 4.91
C ILE A 77 -8.47 -3.72 4.02
N GLU A 78 -8.39 -4.95 4.54
CA GLU A 78 -7.88 -6.09 3.79
C GLU A 78 -8.74 -6.40 2.56
N LYS A 79 -10.07 -6.37 2.71
CA LYS A 79 -11.02 -6.56 1.60
C LYS A 79 -10.86 -5.48 0.56
N THR A 80 -10.69 -4.22 0.96
CA THR A 80 -10.51 -3.12 0.00
C THR A 80 -9.23 -3.29 -0.80
N ILE A 81 -8.11 -3.61 -0.14
CA ILE A 81 -6.83 -3.90 -0.84
C ILE A 81 -7.01 -5.01 -1.86
N LYS A 82 -7.64 -6.14 -1.46
CA LYS A 82 -7.88 -7.28 -2.37
C LYS A 82 -8.76 -6.87 -3.55
N ARG A 83 -9.90 -6.24 -3.29
CA ARG A 83 -10.83 -5.80 -4.33
C ARG A 83 -10.19 -4.83 -5.31
N THR A 84 -9.40 -3.87 -4.84
CA THR A 84 -8.73 -2.93 -5.73
C THR A 84 -7.65 -3.62 -6.57
N ALA A 85 -6.87 -4.55 -5.99
CA ALA A 85 -5.93 -5.35 -6.77
C ALA A 85 -6.63 -6.25 -7.81
N GLU A 86 -7.77 -6.86 -7.46
CA GLU A 86 -8.59 -7.65 -8.40
C GLU A 86 -9.12 -6.81 -9.56
N ASN A 87 -9.60 -5.59 -9.28
CA ASN A 87 -10.06 -4.65 -10.29
C ASN A 87 -8.93 -4.22 -11.25
N LEU A 88 -7.70 -4.22 -10.78
CA LEU A 88 -6.49 -3.97 -11.58
C LEU A 88 -6.02 -5.22 -12.35
N GLY A 89 -6.78 -6.31 -12.29
CA GLY A 89 -6.51 -7.54 -13.03
C GLY A 89 -5.53 -8.48 -12.32
N PHE A 90 -5.31 -8.33 -11.02
CA PHE A 90 -4.46 -9.24 -10.24
C PHE A 90 -5.26 -10.34 -9.53
N GLU A 91 -4.59 -11.44 -9.22
CA GLU A 91 -5.09 -12.59 -8.47
C GLU A 91 -4.07 -13.06 -7.43
N LYS A 92 -4.48 -14.01 -6.56
CA LYS A 92 -3.64 -14.60 -5.50
C LYS A 92 -3.03 -13.54 -4.58
N ILE A 93 -3.87 -12.58 -4.18
CA ILE A 93 -3.45 -11.38 -3.46
C ILE A 93 -3.20 -11.68 -1.98
N SER A 94 -2.02 -11.32 -1.50
CA SER A 94 -1.63 -11.47 -0.10
C SER A 94 -0.84 -10.27 0.38
N ILE A 95 -1.19 -9.75 1.56
CA ILE A 95 -0.50 -8.61 2.15
C ILE A 95 0.82 -9.12 2.76
N VAL A 96 1.92 -8.51 2.37
CA VAL A 96 3.28 -8.95 2.74
C VAL A 96 3.80 -8.13 3.91
N LYS A 97 3.67 -6.80 3.85
CA LYS A 97 4.33 -5.89 4.78
C LYS A 97 3.56 -4.58 4.87
N TYR A 98 3.57 -3.97 6.06
CA TYR A 98 3.16 -2.58 6.24
C TYR A 98 4.37 -1.66 6.06
N LEU A 99 4.21 -0.63 5.24
CA LEU A 99 5.27 0.28 4.83
C LEU A 99 5.20 1.62 5.57
N GLY A 100 4.05 1.96 6.16
CA GLY A 100 3.91 3.16 6.98
C GLY A 100 2.61 3.91 6.74
N CYS A 101 2.51 5.08 7.37
CA CYS A 101 1.40 5.99 7.20
C CYS A 101 1.87 7.41 6.97
N LYS A 102 0.99 8.24 6.41
CA LYS A 102 1.21 9.66 6.21
C LYS A 102 -0.11 10.41 6.30
N ASP A 103 -0.08 11.62 6.85
CA ASP A 103 -1.20 12.54 6.75
C ASP A 103 -1.19 13.24 5.40
N HIS A 104 -2.36 13.36 4.79
CA HIS A 104 -2.59 14.06 3.54
C HIS A 104 -3.82 14.94 3.69
N VAL A 105 -3.89 16.02 2.92
CA VAL A 105 -5.07 16.87 2.83
C VAL A 105 -5.49 16.84 1.37
N SER A 106 -6.72 16.43 1.10
CA SER A 106 -7.24 16.41 -0.28
C SER A 106 -7.48 17.83 -0.80
N GLU A 107 -7.77 17.93 -2.11
CA GLU A 107 -8.04 19.20 -2.80
C GLU A 107 -9.20 19.99 -2.16
N ASP A 108 -10.17 19.29 -1.58
CA ASP A 108 -11.32 19.85 -0.84
C ASP A 108 -11.00 20.20 0.63
N SER A 109 -9.72 20.23 1.01
CA SER A 109 -9.23 20.47 2.38
C SER A 109 -9.64 19.40 3.41
N THR A 110 -10.15 18.24 2.99
CA THR A 110 -10.46 17.14 3.90
C THR A 110 -9.17 16.46 4.39
N PRO A 111 -8.95 16.28 5.70
CA PRO A 111 -7.85 15.48 6.22
C PRO A 111 -8.02 14.00 5.88
N ILE A 112 -6.96 13.37 5.38
CA ILE A 112 -6.93 11.96 4.99
C ILE A 112 -5.73 11.29 5.67
N LYS A 113 -5.97 10.17 6.36
CA LYS A 113 -4.87 9.30 6.85
C LYS A 113 -4.54 8.24 5.81
N CYS A 114 -3.35 8.31 5.23
CA CYS A 114 -2.88 7.34 4.25
C CYS A 114 -2.12 6.19 4.94
N PHE A 115 -2.43 4.94 4.62
CA PHE A 115 -1.68 3.75 5.01
C PHE A 115 -1.11 3.05 3.77
N TYR A 116 0.11 2.55 3.87
CA TYR A 116 0.83 1.94 2.76
C TYR A 116 1.23 0.51 3.06
N PHE A 117 0.99 -0.39 2.11
CA PHE A 117 1.29 -1.82 2.23
C PHE A 117 2.05 -2.34 1.02
N ALA A 118 2.87 -3.38 1.21
CA ALA A 118 3.36 -4.22 0.13
C ALA A 118 2.42 -5.42 -0.02
N VAL A 119 2.03 -5.72 -1.25
CA VAL A 119 1.06 -6.75 -1.59
C VAL A 119 1.66 -7.66 -2.65
N ASN A 120 1.73 -8.96 -2.35
CA ASN A 120 2.12 -9.95 -3.33
C ASN A 120 0.90 -10.35 -4.15
N ALA A 121 0.96 -10.19 -5.46
CA ALA A 121 -0.12 -10.54 -6.37
C ALA A 121 0.42 -10.90 -7.76
N PHE A 122 -0.36 -11.66 -8.53
CA PHE A 122 -0.01 -12.11 -9.87
C PHE A 122 -1.03 -11.60 -10.87
N PRO A 123 -0.63 -11.19 -12.09
CA PRO A 123 -1.59 -10.70 -13.07
C PRO A 123 -2.40 -11.88 -13.60
N ARG A 124 -3.73 -11.76 -13.59
CA ARG A 124 -4.64 -12.74 -14.21
C ARG A 124 -4.48 -12.76 -15.72
N ARG A 125 -4.20 -11.60 -16.32
CA ARG A 125 -3.80 -11.42 -17.73
C ARG A 125 -2.81 -10.26 -17.83
N ILE A 126 -1.87 -10.34 -18.77
CA ILE A 126 -0.94 -9.25 -19.05
C ILE A 126 -1.71 -8.13 -19.77
N SER A 127 -1.90 -7.00 -19.09
CA SER A 127 -2.47 -5.78 -19.68
C SER A 127 -1.35 -4.90 -20.25
N LYS A 128 -1.63 -4.14 -21.32
CA LYS A 128 -0.71 -3.12 -21.86
C LYS A 128 -0.43 -1.99 -20.86
N GLU A 129 -1.30 -1.83 -19.87
CA GLU A 129 -1.21 -0.79 -18.83
C GLU A 129 -0.38 -1.23 -17.62
N LEU A 130 0.12 -2.47 -17.62
CA LEU A 130 0.88 -3.07 -16.54
C LEU A 130 2.30 -3.43 -17.01
N ALA A 131 3.30 -2.86 -16.35
CA ALA A 131 4.70 -3.26 -16.50
C ALA A 131 5.27 -3.77 -15.19
N TRP A 132 6.24 -4.68 -15.26
CA TRP A 132 7.00 -5.14 -14.10
C TRP A 132 8.41 -4.57 -14.17
N ILE A 133 8.81 -3.86 -13.12
CA ILE A 133 10.17 -3.33 -13.01
C ILE A 133 10.95 -4.08 -11.93
N ALA A 134 12.20 -4.38 -12.23
CA ALA A 134 13.13 -4.94 -11.25
C ALA A 134 13.34 -3.94 -10.10
N LYS A 135 13.38 -4.44 -8.87
CA LYS A 135 13.59 -3.60 -7.66
C LYS A 135 14.80 -2.68 -7.76
N SER A 136 15.88 -3.15 -8.38
CA SER A 136 17.12 -2.40 -8.61
C SER A 136 16.91 -1.15 -9.45
N ASN A 137 15.97 -1.18 -10.40
CA ASN A 137 15.80 -0.13 -11.40
C ASN A 137 14.74 0.90 -10.99
N ILE A 138 14.04 0.68 -9.88
CA ILE A 138 13.01 1.60 -9.39
C ILE A 138 13.63 2.94 -8.96
N MET A 139 14.86 2.90 -8.43
CA MET A 139 15.54 4.09 -7.94
C MET A 139 15.89 5.09 -9.04
N ASP A 140 15.97 4.63 -10.29
CA ASP A 140 16.26 5.43 -11.48
C ASP A 140 15.00 6.04 -12.10
N MET A 141 13.81 5.69 -11.60
CA MET A 141 12.56 6.25 -12.09
C MET A 141 12.29 7.65 -11.53
N ASP A 142 11.68 8.49 -12.37
CA ASP A 142 11.09 9.76 -11.93
C ASP A 142 9.75 9.49 -11.25
N ILE A 143 9.78 9.45 -9.92
CA ILE A 143 8.65 9.07 -9.06
C ILE A 143 8.53 10.07 -7.93
N SER A 144 7.33 10.21 -7.38
CA SER A 144 7.12 11.16 -6.29
C SER A 144 8.00 10.83 -5.08
N ARG A 145 8.38 11.86 -4.30
CA ARG A 145 9.14 11.68 -3.04
C ARG A 145 8.45 10.70 -2.08
N ILE A 146 7.12 10.62 -2.11
CA ILE A 146 6.33 9.71 -1.27
C ILE A 146 6.50 8.28 -1.75
N GLU A 147 6.32 8.01 -3.05
CA GLU A 147 6.54 6.69 -3.64
C GLU A 147 7.96 6.20 -3.38
N ARG A 148 8.96 7.04 -3.60
CA ARG A 148 10.37 6.71 -3.32
C ARG A 148 10.59 6.29 -1.86
N ARG A 149 10.05 7.04 -0.90
CA ARG A 149 10.17 6.70 0.53
C ARG A 149 9.50 5.37 0.88
N ILE A 150 8.34 5.09 0.29
CA ILE A 150 7.60 3.84 0.53
C ILE A 150 8.34 2.64 -0.07
N ILE A 151 8.90 2.80 -1.26
CA ILE A 151 9.72 1.79 -1.93
C ILE A 151 10.97 1.49 -1.11
N LEU A 152 11.69 2.51 -0.64
CA LEU A 152 12.88 2.33 0.19
C LEU A 152 12.58 1.49 1.45
N ARG A 153 11.45 1.74 2.11
CA ARG A 153 10.98 0.92 3.25
C ARG A 153 10.58 -0.50 2.86
N TYR A 154 10.13 -0.71 1.64
CA TYR A 154 9.87 -2.06 1.12
C TYR A 154 11.18 -2.81 0.84
N LEU A 155 12.19 -2.12 0.32
CA LEU A 155 13.51 -2.68 0.04
C LEU A 155 14.37 -2.87 1.29
N ASP A 156 13.91 -2.43 2.47
CA ASP A 156 14.70 -2.37 3.71
C ASP A 156 16.00 -1.58 3.55
N ILE A 157 16.00 -0.61 2.63
CA ILE A 157 17.07 0.36 2.46
C ILE A 157 16.68 1.55 3.32
N GLU A 158 17.18 1.60 4.56
CA GLU A 158 17.09 2.79 5.37
C GLU A 158 17.93 3.89 4.71
N GLY A 159 17.27 4.91 4.18
CA GLY A 159 17.96 6.12 3.75
C GLY A 159 18.50 6.80 4.99
N HIS A 160 19.82 6.68 5.21
CA HIS A 160 20.59 7.55 6.09
C HIS A 160 20.55 9.00 5.59
#